data_AF-A0A8X6V5Q1-F1
#
_entry.id   AF-A0A8X6V5Q1-F1
#
_cell.length_a   1.000
_cell.length_b   1.000
_cell.length_c   1.000
_cell.angle_alpha   90.00
_cell.angle_beta   90.00
_cell.angle_gamma   90.00
#
_symmetry.space_group_name_H-M   'P 1'
#
loop_
_entity.id
_entity.type
_entity.pdbx_description
1 polymer ?
#
loop_
_entity_poly.entity_id
_entity_poly.type
_entity_poly.pdbx_seq_one_letter_code
_entity_poly.pdbx_strand_id
1 'polypeptide(L)'
;MMERVGKASPLEVVCVEEMLNIMFSKKSGPTSYAERNIENGYAFSLGRLLINEPILRHIKNCTEEEVHWKLGKNELSTTLDELDAFISILYARGIYTVQII
;
A
#
# COMPACT_ATOMS: atom_id res chain seq x y z
N MET A 1 -5.98 18.81 30.37
CA MET A 1 -5.41 18.55 29.04
C MET A 1 -5.64 17.07 28.76
N MET A 2 -6.73 16.74 28.05
CA MET A 2 -7.13 15.36 27.75
C MET A 2 -6.98 15.14 26.24
N GLU A 3 -6.15 14.18 25.88
CA GLU A 3 -5.98 13.67 24.52
C GLU A 3 -7.32 13.23 23.93
N ARG A 4 -7.69 13.79 22.78
CA ARG A 4 -8.78 13.26 21.96
C ARG A 4 -8.26 12.04 21.22
N VAL A 5 -8.50 10.85 21.77
CA VAL A 5 -8.43 9.59 21.01
C VAL A 5 -9.44 9.71 19.87
N GLY A 6 -8.92 9.83 18.65
CA GLY A 6 -9.74 9.89 17.44
C GLY A 6 -10.60 8.63 17.38
N LYS A 7 -11.92 8.81 17.49
CA LYS A 7 -12.86 7.73 17.21
C LYS A 7 -12.65 7.32 15.75
N ALA A 8 -12.29 6.06 15.54
CA ALA A 8 -12.24 5.47 14.21
C ALA A 8 -13.57 5.78 13.50
N SER A 9 -13.47 6.22 12.25
CA SER A 9 -14.65 6.55 11.46
C SER A 9 -15.55 5.30 11.33
N PRO A 10 -16.88 5.44 11.19
CA PRO A 10 -17.77 4.30 11.04
C PRO A 10 -17.37 3.35 9.90
N LEU A 11 -16.68 3.88 8.87
CA LEU A 11 -16.12 3.12 7.76
C LEU A 11 -14.94 2.23 8.18
N GLU A 12 -14.06 2.71 9.06
CA GLU A 12 -12.90 1.94 9.54
C GLU A 12 -13.33 0.76 10.43
N VAL A 13 -14.35 0.94 11.28
CA VAL A 13 -14.86 -0.13 12.15
C VAL A 13 -15.53 -1.25 11.34
N VAL A 14 -16.30 -0.88 10.31
CA VAL A 14 -16.94 -1.84 9.39
C VAL A 14 -15.89 -2.63 8.61
N CYS A 15 -14.84 -1.97 8.10
CA CYS A 15 -13.76 -2.65 7.39
C CYS A 15 -13.03 -3.68 8.26
N VAL A 16 -12.80 -3.37 9.55
CA VAL A 16 -12.09 -4.28 10.48
C VAL A 16 -12.94 -5.50 10.84
N GLU A 17 -14.25 -5.33 11.09
CA GLU A 17 -15.14 -6.46 11.37
C GLU A 17 -15.34 -7.37 10.15
N GLU A 18 -15.43 -6.80 8.95
CA GLU A 18 -15.53 -7.56 7.71
C GLU A 18 -14.22 -8.33 7.41
N MET A 19 -13.06 -7.72 7.64
CA MET A 19 -11.75 -8.38 7.55
C MET A 19 -11.61 -9.55 8.51
N LEU A 20 -12.02 -9.39 9.77
CA LEU A 20 -12.02 -10.47 10.76
C LEU A 20 -12.92 -11.62 10.31
N ASN A 21 -14.10 -11.32 9.76
CA ASN A 21 -15.03 -12.34 9.30
C ASN A 21 -14.50 -13.08 8.05
N ILE A 22 -13.74 -12.43 7.16
CA ILE A 22 -13.07 -13.09 6.03
C ILE A 22 -11.91 -13.97 6.50
N MET A 23 -11.14 -13.54 7.51
CA MET A 23 -10.04 -14.35 8.06
C MET A 23 -10.53 -15.58 8.84
N PHE A 24 -11.72 -15.51 9.46
CA PHE A 24 -12.23 -16.56 10.34
C PHE A 24 -13.46 -17.32 9.81
N SER A 25 -14.08 -16.91 8.71
CA SER A 25 -15.23 -17.63 8.09
C SER A 25 -14.84 -18.39 6.83
N LYS A 26 -15.45 -19.57 6.67
CA LYS A 26 -15.09 -20.72 5.83
C LYS A 26 -15.09 -20.54 4.29
N LYS A 27 -14.90 -19.35 3.72
CA LYS A 27 -14.59 -19.20 2.29
C LYS A 27 -13.18 -18.62 2.14
N SER A 28 -12.22 -19.51 1.94
CA SER A 28 -10.87 -19.14 1.53
C SER A 28 -10.94 -18.52 0.14
N GLY A 29 -10.42 -17.29 -0.01
CA GLY A 29 -10.37 -16.61 -1.30
C GLY A 29 -10.30 -15.09 -1.18
N PRO A 30 -10.07 -14.40 -2.31
CA PRO A 30 -10.17 -12.94 -2.38
C PRO A 30 -11.60 -12.48 -2.05
N THR A 31 -11.71 -11.27 -1.51
CA THR A 31 -13.02 -10.64 -1.28
C THR A 31 -13.67 -10.29 -2.62
N SER A 32 -14.99 -10.12 -2.65
CA SER A 32 -15.68 -9.67 -3.86
C SER A 32 -15.16 -8.32 -4.38
N TYR A 33 -14.63 -7.46 -3.49
CA TYR A 33 -13.95 -6.23 -3.86
C TYR A 33 -12.64 -6.52 -4.61
N ALA A 34 -11.79 -7.39 -4.07
CA ALA A 34 -10.56 -7.78 -4.75
C ALA A 34 -10.85 -8.43 -6.10
N GLU A 35 -11.79 -9.38 -6.16
CA GLU A 35 -12.18 -10.07 -7.41
C GLU A 35 -12.62 -9.09 -8.51
N ARG A 36 -13.41 -8.06 -8.20
CA ARG A 36 -13.88 -7.07 -9.18
C ARG A 36 -12.79 -6.13 -9.70
N ASN A 37 -11.75 -5.92 -8.91
CA ASN A 37 -10.68 -4.95 -9.21
C ASN A 37 -9.40 -5.62 -9.72
N ILE A 38 -9.35 -6.95 -9.76
CA ILE A 38 -8.30 -7.70 -10.45
C ILE A 38 -8.68 -7.76 -11.92
N GLU A 39 -7.94 -7.06 -12.77
CA GLU A 39 -8.01 -7.32 -14.19
C GLU A 39 -7.37 -8.69 -14.46
N ASN A 40 -8.10 -9.56 -15.16
CA ASN A 40 -7.66 -10.91 -15.49
C ASN A 40 -6.26 -10.89 -16.13
N GLY A 41 -5.25 -11.28 -15.35
CA GLY A 41 -3.87 -11.48 -15.80
C GLY A 41 -2.88 -10.37 -15.47
N TYR A 42 -3.29 -9.24 -14.89
CA TYR A 42 -2.36 -8.15 -14.59
C TYR A 42 -1.90 -8.16 -13.11
N ALA A 43 -0.65 -8.54 -12.87
CA ALA A 43 -0.02 -8.45 -11.55
C ALA A 43 -0.03 -7.01 -11.00
N PHE A 44 -0.07 -6.02 -11.88
CA PHE A 44 -0.14 -4.60 -11.51
C PHE A 44 -1.46 -4.25 -10.80
N SER A 45 -2.62 -4.72 -11.29
CA SER A 45 -3.91 -4.44 -10.63
C SER A 45 -3.99 -5.08 -9.24
N LEU A 46 -3.38 -6.26 -9.07
CA LEU A 46 -3.20 -6.88 -7.75
C LEU A 46 -2.30 -6.04 -6.84
N GLY A 47 -1.18 -5.56 -7.37
CA GLY A 47 -0.27 -4.67 -6.64
C GLY A 47 -0.95 -3.40 -6.14
N ARG A 48 -1.86 -2.83 -6.94
CA ARG A 48 -2.64 -1.64 -6.56
C ARG A 48 -3.66 -1.85 -5.44
N LEU A 49 -4.13 -3.09 -5.24
CA LEU A 49 -4.96 -3.43 -4.09
C LEU A 49 -4.16 -3.43 -2.78
N LEU A 50 -2.85 -3.66 -2.85
CA LEU A 50 -1.94 -3.65 -1.70
C LEU A 50 -1.31 -2.27 -1.49
N ILE A 51 -0.87 -1.65 -2.57
CA ILE A 51 -0.15 -0.37 -2.60
C ILE A 51 -0.98 0.60 -3.45
N ASN A 52 -1.96 1.19 -2.78
CA ASN A 52 -2.84 2.18 -3.39
C ASN A 52 -2.19 3.57 -3.39
N GLU A 53 -2.82 4.49 -4.11
CA GLU A 53 -2.33 5.86 -4.27
C GLU A 53 -2.18 6.62 -2.93
N PRO A 54 -3.07 6.50 -1.92
CA PRO A 54 -2.82 7.03 -0.58
C PRO A 54 -1.51 6.55 0.07
N ILE A 55 -1.19 5.26 -0.03
CA ILE A 55 0.06 4.69 0.50
C ILE A 55 1.25 5.29 -0.24
N LEU A 56 1.19 5.40 -1.57
CA LEU A 56 2.28 5.98 -2.36
C LEU A 56 2.49 7.46 -2.05
N ARG A 57 1.41 8.23 -1.88
CA ARG A 57 1.50 9.62 -1.42
C ARG A 57 2.15 9.72 -0.05
N HIS A 58 1.83 8.80 0.86
CA HIS A 58 2.45 8.80 2.18
C HIS A 58 3.96 8.52 2.07
N ILE A 59 4.37 7.50 1.30
CA ILE A 59 5.78 7.20 1.03
C ILE A 59 6.49 8.42 0.40
N LYS A 60 5.87 9.06 -0.59
CA LYS A 60 6.39 10.27 -1.22
C LYS A 60 6.66 11.37 -0.20
N ASN A 61 5.66 11.71 0.60
CA ASN A 61 5.76 12.80 1.57
C ASN A 61 6.88 12.52 2.59
N CYS A 62 6.93 11.32 3.16
CA CYS A 62 8.00 10.95 4.08
C CYS A 62 9.40 10.98 3.43
N THR A 63 9.49 10.60 2.15
CA THR A 63 10.76 10.65 1.39
C THR A 63 11.22 12.08 1.16
N GLU A 64 10.31 12.96 0.73
CA GLU A 64 10.60 14.37 0.48
C GLU A 64 10.93 15.13 1.78
N GLU A 65 10.22 14.85 2.87
CA GLU A 65 10.52 15.40 4.20
C GLU A 65 11.93 15.01 4.67
N GLU A 66 12.31 13.74 4.54
CA GLU A 66 13.62 13.25 4.93
C GLU A 66 14.74 13.85 4.07
N VAL A 67 14.50 14.01 2.76
CA VAL A 67 15.45 14.65 1.85
C VAL A 67 15.63 16.13 2.20
N HIS A 68 14.54 16.83 2.47
CA HIS A 68 14.57 18.21 2.90
C HIS A 68 15.39 18.35 4.20
N TRP A 69 15.13 17.45 5.17
CA TRP A 69 15.86 17.43 6.44
C TRP A 69 17.36 17.17 6.29
N LYS A 70 17.76 16.17 5.49
CA LYS A 70 19.16 15.75 5.36
C LYS A 70 19.99 16.61 4.42
N LEU A 71 19.41 17.06 3.32
CA LEU A 71 20.14 17.72 2.23
C LEU A 71 19.87 19.22 2.14
N GLY A 72 18.86 19.73 2.85
CA GLY A 72 18.44 21.13 2.74
C GLY A 72 18.01 21.52 1.32
N LYS A 73 17.68 20.53 0.49
CA LYS A 73 17.29 20.73 -0.92
C LYS A 73 15.77 20.70 -1.01
N ASN A 74 15.20 21.78 -1.53
CA ASN A 74 13.76 21.89 -1.78
C ASN A 74 13.34 21.32 -3.14
N GLU A 75 14.29 20.90 -3.97
CA GLU A 75 14.04 20.61 -5.40
C GLU A 75 13.88 19.13 -5.72
N LEU A 76 14.23 18.21 -4.82
CA LEU A 76 14.08 16.78 -5.10
C LEU A 76 12.63 16.36 -4.86
N SER A 77 11.80 16.42 -5.90
CA SER A 77 10.45 15.84 -5.90
C SER A 77 10.46 14.48 -6.58
N THR A 78 9.87 13.47 -5.94
CA THR A 78 9.65 12.15 -6.57
C THR A 78 8.20 12.03 -7.00
N THR A 79 7.95 11.63 -8.24
CA THR A 79 6.61 11.37 -8.75
C THR A 79 6.06 10.04 -8.24
N LEU A 80 4.73 9.87 -8.26
CA LEU A 80 4.13 8.58 -7.89
C LEU A 80 4.55 7.48 -8.88
N ASP A 81 4.70 7.80 -10.16
CA ASP A 81 5.15 6.85 -11.19
C ASP A 81 6.60 6.37 -10.94
N GLU A 82 7.49 7.26 -10.49
CA GLU A 82 8.85 6.89 -10.10
C GLU A 82 8.87 5.97 -8.87
N LEU A 83 8.00 6.22 -7.89
CA LEU A 83 7.84 5.33 -6.74
C LEU A 83 7.29 3.96 -7.14
N ASP A 84 6.32 3.92 -8.06
CA ASP A 84 5.79 2.67 -8.59
C ASP A 84 6.83 1.87 -9.36
N ALA A 85 7.63 2.54 -10.19
CA ALA A 85 8.76 1.91 -10.88
C ALA A 85 9.78 1.36 -9.88
N PHE A 86 10.11 2.13 -8.83
CA PHE A 86 11.02 1.72 -7.77
C PHE A 86 10.51 0.46 -7.04
N ILE A 87 9.25 0.45 -6.61
CA ILE A 87 8.63 -0.69 -5.93
C ILE A 87 8.57 -1.92 -6.85
N SER A 88 8.25 -1.71 -8.13
CA SER A 88 8.23 -2.79 -9.13
C SER A 88 9.60 -3.42 -9.32
N ILE A 89 10.67 -2.61 -9.34
CA ILE A 89 12.06 -3.09 -9.39
C ILE A 89 12.41 -3.86 -8.12
N LEU A 90 12.01 -3.40 -6.94
CA LEU A 90 12.23 -4.11 -5.68
C LEU A 90 11.54 -5.48 -5.69
N TYR A 91 10.29 -5.54 -6.14
CA TYR A 91 9.54 -6.77 -6.24
C TYR A 91 10.19 -7.76 -7.22
N ALA A 92 10.55 -7.30 -8.42
CA ALA A 92 11.26 -8.09 -9.41
C ALA A 92 12.59 -8.61 -8.85
N ARG A 93 13.38 -7.75 -8.19
CA ARG A 93 14.63 -8.15 -7.53
C ARG A 93 14.39 -9.21 -6.46
N GLY A 94 13.37 -9.05 -5.61
CA GLY A 94 13.00 -10.06 -4.62
C GLY A 94 12.82 -11.43 -5.24
N ILE A 95 12.07 -11.51 -6.36
CA ILE A 95 11.88 -12.75 -7.12
C ILE A 95 13.21 -13.30 -7.65
N TYR A 96 14.05 -12.46 -8.27
CA TYR A 96 15.31 -12.90 -8.87
C TYR A 96 16.39 -13.26 -7.83
N THR A 97 16.35 -12.68 -6.62
CA THR A 97 17.33 -12.95 -5.55
C THR A 97 16.94 -14.12 -4.64
N VAL A 98 15.67 -14.54 -4.65
CA VAL A 98 15.26 -15.79 -4.03
C VAL A 98 15.69 -16.93 -4.96
N GLN A 99 16.89 -17.44 -4.75
CA GLN A 99 17.18 -18.83 -5.13
C GLN A 99 16.23 -19.69 -4.32
N ILE A 100 15.20 -20.23 -4.98
CA ILE A 100 14.41 -21.32 -4.41
C ILE A 100 15.39 -22.48 -4.20
N ILE A 101 15.77 -22.71 -2.95
CA ILE A 101 16.45 -23.93 -2.48
C ILE A 101 15.37 -24.85 -1.92
#